data_AF-A0A372NX96-F1
#
_entry.id   AF-A0A372NX96-F1
#
_cell.length_a   1.000
_cell.length_b   1.000
_cell.length_c   1.000
_cell.angle_alpha   90.00
_cell.angle_beta   90.00
_cell.angle_gamma   90.00
#
_symmetry.space_group_name_H-M   'P 1'
#
loop_
_entity.id
_entity.type
_entity.pdbx_description
1 polymer ?
#
loop_
_entity_poly.entity_id
_entity_poly.type
_entity_poly.pdbx_seq_one_letter_code
_entity_poly.pdbx_strand_id
1 'polypeptide(L)'
;MKDARPWHPFLFYANFTVVKSKEDILDKYYSAGADGLPEISADGLLKAMEEYRIEAEEAAFAAARQTDNGAPLYPTFADYKTSTEVKPVEPTENDRVKFVADSIVEQFLPSDPTAQHFSFQFRTGGKEYTARYIRNAQGYWEYESFV
;
A
#
# COMPACT_ATOMS: atom_id res chain seq x y z
N MET A 1 -39.43 59.54 -5.40
CA MET A 1 -39.26 58.17 -5.91
C MET A 1 -37.79 57.81 -5.80
N LYS A 2 -37.41 57.10 -4.73
CA LYS A 2 -36.07 56.61 -4.44
C LYS A 2 -36.24 55.15 -4.06
N ASP A 3 -35.84 54.24 -4.94
CA ASP A 3 -35.63 52.84 -4.61
C ASP A 3 -34.44 52.33 -5.44
N ALA A 4 -33.24 52.59 -4.92
CA ALA A 4 -32.00 51.98 -5.40
C ALA A 4 -31.67 50.83 -4.43
N ARG A 5 -31.86 49.58 -4.89
CA ARG A 5 -31.40 48.39 -4.17
C ARG A 5 -29.88 48.26 -4.32
N PRO A 6 -29.11 48.04 -3.24
CA PRO A 6 -27.67 47.84 -3.35
C PRO A 6 -27.38 46.42 -3.84
N TRP A 7 -26.59 46.33 -4.90
CA TRP A 7 -25.97 45.09 -5.35
C TRP A 7 -24.88 44.68 -4.34
N HIS A 8 -24.93 43.46 -3.83
CA HIS A 8 -23.81 42.84 -3.12
C HIS A 8 -23.15 41.84 -4.06
N PRO A 9 -21.90 42.06 -4.50
CA PRO A 9 -21.15 41.00 -5.15
C PRO A 9 -20.74 39.99 -4.09
N PHE A 10 -21.30 38.78 -4.16
CA PHE A 10 -20.77 37.60 -3.49
C PHE A 10 -19.37 37.33 -4.03
N LEU A 11 -18.35 37.64 -3.23
CA LEU A 11 -16.99 37.18 -3.47
C LEU A 11 -16.93 35.69 -3.11
N PHE A 12 -17.00 34.83 -4.13
CA PHE A 12 -16.62 33.43 -4.00
C PHE A 12 -15.10 33.38 -3.76
N TYR A 13 -14.70 33.16 -2.50
CA TYR A 13 -13.33 32.75 -2.19
C TYR A 13 -13.14 31.31 -2.66
N ALA A 14 -12.61 31.13 -3.86
CA ALA A 14 -11.98 29.87 -4.24
C ALA A 14 -10.73 29.72 -3.37
N ASN A 15 -10.73 28.73 -2.48
CA ASN A 15 -9.51 28.26 -1.82
C ASN A 15 -8.60 27.65 -2.89
N PHE A 16 -7.80 28.48 -3.56
CA PHE A 16 -6.67 28.02 -4.34
C PHE A 16 -5.64 27.48 -3.35
N THR A 17 -5.60 26.16 -3.18
CA THR A 17 -4.41 25.49 -2.67
C THR A 17 -3.24 25.88 -3.57
N VAL A 18 -2.27 26.61 -3.04
CA VAL A 18 -1.05 26.99 -3.76
C VAL A 18 -0.24 25.71 -3.97
N VAL A 19 -0.37 25.11 -5.16
CA VAL A 19 0.51 24.02 -5.62
C VAL A 19 1.84 24.68 -6.01
N LYS A 20 2.98 24.16 -5.54
CA LYS A 20 4.27 24.70 -5.97
C LYS A 20 4.48 24.36 -7.44
N SER A 21 5.14 25.25 -8.19
CA SER A 21 5.45 24.93 -9.58
C SER A 21 6.50 23.81 -9.65
N LYS A 22 6.54 23.09 -10.76
CA LYS A 22 7.55 22.06 -11.01
C LYS A 22 8.97 22.65 -10.88
N GLU A 23 9.12 23.88 -11.33
CA GLU A 23 10.36 24.65 -11.31
C GLU A 23 10.79 24.96 -9.88
N ASP A 24 9.88 25.37 -9.00
CA ASP A 24 10.17 25.61 -7.57
C ASP A 24 10.62 24.34 -6.83
N ILE A 25 10.13 23.17 -7.26
CA ILE A 25 10.53 21.89 -6.68
C ILE A 25 11.91 21.50 -7.20
N LEU A 26 12.16 21.62 -8.51
CA LEU A 26 13.47 21.31 -9.11
C LEU A 26 14.59 22.20 -8.54
N ASP A 27 14.30 23.49 -8.31
CA ASP A 27 15.26 24.45 -7.76
C ASP A 27 15.85 24.07 -6.40
N LYS A 28 15.11 23.30 -5.60
CA LYS A 28 15.60 22.79 -4.30
C LYS A 28 16.68 21.72 -4.43
N TYR A 29 16.73 21.03 -5.56
CA TYR A 29 17.60 19.86 -5.77
C TYR A 29 18.76 20.15 -6.73
N TYR A 30 18.80 21.33 -7.34
CA TYR A 30 19.99 21.77 -8.07
C TYR A 30 21.14 22.05 -7.11
N SER A 31 22.35 21.75 -7.60
CA SER A 31 23.62 22.07 -6.97
C SER A 31 24.51 22.81 -7.96
N ALA A 32 25.47 23.59 -7.47
CA ALA A 32 26.43 24.23 -8.36
C ALA A 32 27.46 23.21 -8.85
N GLY A 33 27.53 23.02 -10.17
CA GLY A 33 28.55 22.23 -10.85
C GLY A 33 29.92 22.90 -10.77
N ALA A 34 30.97 22.16 -11.17
CA ALA A 34 32.35 22.65 -11.15
C ALA A 34 32.60 23.85 -12.08
N ASP A 35 31.72 24.05 -13.06
CA ASP A 35 31.68 25.17 -13.99
C ASP A 35 30.77 26.32 -13.52
N GLY A 36 30.15 26.20 -12.34
CA GLY A 36 29.20 27.16 -11.80
C GLY A 36 27.79 27.08 -12.41
N LEU A 37 27.52 26.11 -13.30
CA LEU A 37 26.19 25.88 -13.83
C LEU A 37 25.36 25.01 -12.87
N PRO A 38 24.03 25.21 -12.81
CA PRO A 38 23.17 24.35 -12.00
C PRO A 38 23.14 22.94 -12.59
N GLU A 39 23.51 21.96 -11.77
CA GLU A 39 23.47 20.54 -12.07
C GLU A 39 22.57 19.81 -11.07
N ILE A 40 21.79 18.85 -11.57
CA ILE A 40 20.96 17.96 -10.75
C ILE A 40 21.45 16.53 -10.91
N SER A 41 21.71 15.87 -9.79
CA SER A 41 22.06 14.45 -9.78
C SER A 41 20.83 13.58 -10.08
N ALA A 42 21.05 12.34 -10.49
CA ALA A 42 19.95 11.38 -10.68
C ALA A 42 19.09 11.22 -9.40
N ASP A 43 19.73 11.15 -8.24
CA ASP A 43 19.04 11.08 -6.95
C ASP A 43 18.27 12.37 -6.62
N GLY A 44 18.82 13.54 -6.97
CA GLY A 44 18.14 14.83 -6.80
C GLY A 44 16.89 14.92 -7.68
N LEU A 45 16.99 14.47 -8.93
CA LEU A 45 15.86 14.43 -9.85
C LEU A 45 14.77 13.46 -9.37
N LEU A 46 15.14 12.28 -8.89
CA LEU A 46 14.18 11.32 -8.33
C LEU A 46 13.44 11.89 -7.12
N LYS A 47 14.14 12.59 -6.23
CA LYS A 47 13.51 13.27 -5.07
C LYS A 47 12.57 14.39 -5.52
N ALA A 48 12.98 15.19 -6.51
CA ALA A 48 12.13 16.25 -7.07
C ALA A 48 10.85 15.67 -7.71
N MET A 49 10.97 14.57 -8.43
CA MET A 49 9.83 13.88 -9.03
C MET A 49 8.88 13.30 -7.98
N GLU A 50 9.42 12.74 -6.89
CA GLU A 50 8.60 12.22 -5.80
C GLU A 50 7.87 13.34 -5.03
N GLU A 51 8.54 14.46 -4.76
CA GLU A 51 7.89 15.63 -4.16
C GLU A 51 6.77 16.16 -5.07
N TYR A 52 7.01 16.27 -6.37
CA TYR A 52 5.99 16.66 -7.34
C TYR A 52 4.80 15.69 -7.36
N ARG A 53 5.05 14.37 -7.32
CA ARG A 53 3.98 13.37 -7.23
C ARG A 53 3.14 13.57 -5.98
N ILE A 54 3.77 13.75 -4.82
CA ILE A 54 3.07 13.95 -3.55
C ILE A 54 2.20 15.22 -3.58
N GLU A 55 2.73 16.35 -4.08
CA GLU A 55 1.96 17.59 -4.19
C GLU A 55 0.77 17.47 -5.15
N ALA A 56 0.97 16.80 -6.29
CA ALA A 56 -0.10 16.56 -7.25
C ALA A 56 -1.21 15.68 -6.66
N GLU A 57 -0.86 14.66 -5.89
CA GLU A 57 -1.83 13.80 -5.21
C GLU A 57 -2.57 14.53 -4.09
N GLU A 58 -1.88 15.37 -3.32
CA GLU A 58 -2.50 16.19 -2.27
C GLU A 58 -3.48 17.20 -2.86
N ALA A 59 -3.11 17.84 -3.97
CA ALA A 59 -3.99 18.74 -4.72
C ALA A 59 -5.21 18.01 -5.31
N ALA A 60 -5.01 16.81 -5.87
CA ALA A 60 -6.09 15.98 -6.38
C ALA A 60 -7.03 15.54 -5.24
N PHE A 61 -6.48 15.17 -4.08
CA PHE A 61 -7.25 14.86 -2.88
C PHE A 61 -8.08 16.06 -2.40
N ALA A 62 -7.47 17.25 -2.34
CA ALA A 62 -8.18 18.47 -1.96
C ALA A 62 -9.32 18.82 -2.94
N ALA A 63 -9.11 18.61 -4.24
CA ALA A 63 -10.10 18.86 -5.29
C ALA A 63 -11.25 17.82 -5.30
N ALA A 64 -10.95 16.55 -5.03
CA ALA A 64 -11.91 15.45 -5.07
C ALA A 64 -12.52 15.11 -3.70
N ARG A 65 -12.26 15.94 -2.68
CA ARG A 65 -12.61 15.67 -1.29
C ARG A 65 -14.10 15.40 -1.12
N GLN A 66 -14.44 14.17 -0.75
CA GLN A 66 -15.82 13.78 -0.46
C GLN A 66 -16.25 14.24 0.93
N THR A 67 -17.50 14.69 1.03
CA THR A 67 -18.13 15.06 2.29
C THR A 67 -19.19 14.03 2.66
N ASP A 68 -19.25 13.66 3.93
CA ASP A 68 -20.32 12.88 4.55
C ASP A 68 -20.95 13.75 5.66
N ASN A 69 -22.28 13.92 5.61
CA ASN A 69 -23.02 14.80 6.52
C ASN A 69 -22.43 16.23 6.67
N GLY A 70 -21.85 16.77 5.59
CA GLY A 70 -21.25 18.10 5.57
C GLY A 70 -19.85 18.20 6.18
N ALA A 71 -19.32 17.10 6.73
CA ALA A 71 -17.93 16.99 7.16
C ALA A 71 -17.12 16.22 6.12
N PRO A 72 -15.84 16.55 5.89
CA PRO A 72 -15.01 15.75 5.00
C PRO A 72 -14.79 14.34 5.54
N LEU A 73 -14.89 13.33 4.68
CA LEU A 73 -14.68 11.91 5.06
C LEU A 73 -13.27 11.68 5.61
N TYR A 74 -12.28 12.37 5.04
CA TYR A 74 -10.90 12.40 5.52
C TYR A 74 -10.46 13.86 5.81
N PRO A 75 -10.02 14.17 7.05
CA PRO A 75 -9.58 15.50 7.43
C PRO A 75 -8.33 16.00 6.69
N THR A 76 -7.40 15.10 6.39
CA THR A 76 -6.14 15.40 5.67
C THR A 76 -5.81 14.34 4.62
N PHE A 77 -4.89 14.67 3.71
CA PHE A 77 -4.36 13.70 2.73
C PHE A 77 -3.58 12.56 3.42
N ALA A 78 -2.91 12.85 4.53
CA ALA A 78 -2.25 11.83 5.35
C ALA A 78 -3.26 10.82 5.92
N ASP A 79 -4.39 11.29 6.45
CA ASP A 79 -5.44 10.41 6.98
C ASP A 79 -6.03 9.51 5.89
N TYR A 80 -6.18 10.05 4.67
CA TYR A 80 -6.60 9.28 3.52
C TYR A 80 -5.59 8.19 3.16
N LYS A 81 -4.29 8.49 3.07
CA LYS A 81 -3.27 7.47 2.79
C LYS A 81 -3.29 6.36 3.84
N THR A 82 -3.30 6.71 5.12
CA THR A 82 -3.37 5.75 6.22
C THR A 82 -4.62 4.87 6.15
N SER A 83 -5.75 5.40 5.69
CA SER A 83 -6.97 4.59 5.48
C SER A 83 -6.83 3.56 4.36
N THR A 84 -5.98 3.84 3.36
CA THR A 84 -5.73 2.98 2.21
C THR A 84 -4.55 2.03 2.41
N GLU A 85 -3.75 2.24 3.45
CA GLU A 85 -2.64 1.35 3.78
C GLU A 85 -3.16 -0.03 4.15
N VAL A 86 -2.91 -0.99 3.26
CA VAL A 86 -3.11 -2.41 3.57
C VAL A 86 -2.05 -2.78 4.60
N LYS A 87 -2.45 -2.86 5.87
CA LYS A 87 -1.58 -3.38 6.92
C LYS A 87 -1.16 -4.80 6.53
N PRO A 88 0.14 -5.11 6.47
CA PRO A 88 0.58 -6.47 6.25
C PRO A 88 0.03 -7.32 7.40
N VAL A 89 -0.88 -8.23 7.07
CA VAL A 89 -1.38 -9.20 8.05
C VAL A 89 -0.20 -10.10 8.37
N GLU A 90 0.26 -10.06 9.62
CA GLU A 90 1.29 -11.01 10.04
C GLU A 90 0.75 -12.43 9.85
N PRO A 91 1.50 -13.32 9.15
CA PRO A 91 1.03 -14.69 8.94
C PRO A 91 0.88 -15.38 10.29
N THR A 92 -0.25 -16.06 10.47
CA THR A 92 -0.50 -16.86 11.67
C THR A 92 0.52 -17.99 11.78
N GLU A 93 0.63 -18.63 12.95
CA GLU A 93 1.48 -19.82 13.10
C GLU A 93 1.07 -20.90 12.10
N ASN A 94 -0.23 -21.11 11.88
CA ASN A 94 -0.73 -22.04 10.88
C ASN A 94 -0.27 -21.69 9.46
N ASP A 95 -0.30 -20.42 9.07
CA ASP A 95 0.14 -20.01 7.72
C ASP A 95 1.63 -20.29 7.51
N ARG A 96 2.45 -20.06 8.53
CA ARG A 96 3.90 -20.34 8.49
C ARG A 96 4.17 -21.83 8.44
N VAL A 97 3.51 -22.61 9.29
CA VAL A 97 3.64 -24.07 9.36
C VAL A 97 3.19 -24.70 8.05
N LYS A 98 2.02 -24.31 7.53
CA LYS A 98 1.50 -24.76 6.23
C LYS A 98 2.45 -24.41 5.09
N PHE A 99 2.97 -23.18 5.04
CA PHE A 99 3.90 -22.76 3.99
C PHE A 99 5.15 -23.63 3.95
N VAL A 100 5.75 -23.91 5.12
CA VAL A 100 6.92 -24.78 5.18
C VAL A 100 6.55 -26.22 4.83
N ALA A 101 5.44 -26.75 5.36
CA ALA A 101 4.97 -28.10 5.06
C ALA A 101 4.75 -28.30 3.56
N ASP A 102 4.05 -27.37 2.89
CA ASP A 102 3.80 -27.41 1.45
C ASP A 102 5.08 -27.33 0.62
N SER A 103 6.12 -26.63 1.12
CA SER A 103 7.40 -26.52 0.41
C SER A 103 8.21 -27.83 0.37
N ILE A 104 7.89 -28.79 1.25
CA ILE A 104 8.61 -30.07 1.37
C ILE A 104 7.73 -31.31 1.19
N VAL A 105 6.41 -31.14 1.09
CA VAL A 105 5.41 -32.23 1.04
C VAL A 105 5.72 -33.27 -0.04
N GLU A 106 6.29 -32.85 -1.18
CA GLU A 106 6.64 -33.72 -2.30
C GLU A 106 7.64 -34.83 -1.92
N GLN A 107 8.44 -34.61 -0.89
CA GLN A 107 9.43 -35.59 -0.40
C GLN A 107 8.79 -36.71 0.45
N PHE A 108 7.55 -36.51 0.90
CA PHE A 108 6.86 -37.38 1.85
C PHE A 108 5.59 -38.01 1.27
N LEU A 109 5.34 -37.85 -0.03
CA LEU A 109 4.16 -38.41 -0.68
C LEU A 109 4.16 -39.95 -0.57
N PRO A 110 3.07 -40.56 -0.11
CA PRO A 110 2.98 -42.01 0.00
C PRO A 110 2.97 -42.65 -1.40
N SER A 111 3.69 -43.76 -1.55
CA SER A 111 3.70 -44.53 -2.80
C SER A 111 2.44 -45.37 -3.01
N ASP A 112 1.65 -45.57 -1.96
CA ASP A 112 0.39 -46.31 -2.01
C ASP A 112 -0.73 -45.45 -2.63
N PRO A 113 -1.27 -45.82 -3.80
CA PRO A 113 -2.31 -45.06 -4.47
C PRO A 113 -3.66 -45.11 -3.75
N THR A 114 -3.82 -45.97 -2.74
CA THR A 114 -5.05 -46.10 -1.94
C THR A 114 -5.05 -45.22 -0.69
N ALA A 115 -3.89 -44.68 -0.31
CA ALA A 115 -3.74 -43.82 0.85
C ALA A 115 -4.68 -42.60 0.75
N GLN A 116 -5.42 -42.35 1.84
CA GLN A 116 -6.32 -41.19 1.99
C GLN A 116 -5.74 -40.12 2.91
N HIS A 117 -4.79 -40.51 3.77
CA HIS A 117 -4.13 -39.63 4.73
C HIS A 117 -2.65 -39.96 4.80
N PHE A 118 -1.83 -38.94 5.02
CA PHE A 118 -0.46 -39.12 5.46
C PHE A 118 -0.02 -37.95 6.33
N SER A 119 1.07 -38.16 7.06
CA SER A 119 1.66 -37.13 7.92
C SER A 119 3.16 -37.28 7.98
N PHE A 120 3.86 -36.16 8.14
CA PHE A 120 5.31 -36.15 8.31
C PHE A 120 5.72 -35.11 9.34
N GLN A 121 6.88 -35.34 9.94
CA GLN A 121 7.47 -34.47 10.95
C GLN A 121 8.49 -33.53 10.31
N PHE A 122 8.50 -32.28 10.74
CA PHE A 122 9.47 -31.28 10.31
C PHE A 122 9.72 -30.25 11.40
N ARG A 123 10.77 -29.43 11.24
CA ARG A 123 11.13 -28.38 12.18
C ARG A 123 11.16 -27.01 11.51
N THR A 124 10.56 -26.02 12.16
CA THR A 124 10.63 -24.61 11.75
C THR A 124 10.50 -23.72 12.98
N GLY A 125 11.13 -22.54 12.95
CA GLY A 125 11.08 -21.60 14.09
C GLY A 125 11.56 -22.19 15.42
N GLY A 126 12.46 -23.18 15.40
CA GLY A 126 12.97 -23.86 16.59
C GLY A 126 12.00 -24.83 17.27
N LYS A 127 10.83 -25.09 16.67
CA LYS A 127 9.84 -26.07 17.14
C LYS A 127 9.70 -27.23 16.15
N GLU A 128 9.24 -28.36 16.65
CA GLU A 128 8.92 -29.55 15.87
C GLU A 128 7.41 -29.64 15.68
N TYR A 129 6.99 -29.97 14.46
CA TYR A 129 5.60 -30.08 14.06
C TYR A 129 5.37 -31.36 13.27
N THR A 130 4.14 -31.88 13.32
CA THR A 130 3.66 -32.94 12.44
C THR A 130 2.58 -32.37 11.52
N ALA A 131 2.87 -32.21 10.23
CA ALA A 131 1.87 -31.83 9.24
C ALA A 131 1.01 -33.03 8.86
N ARG A 132 -0.29 -32.80 8.65
CA ARG A 132 -1.27 -33.80 8.22
C ARG A 132 -1.88 -33.37 6.89
N TYR A 133 -1.97 -34.31 5.98
CA TYR A 133 -2.57 -34.13 4.66
C TYR A 133 -3.65 -35.17 4.42
N ILE A 134 -4.70 -34.74 3.73
CA ILE A 134 -5.81 -35.57 3.27
C ILE A 134 -5.89 -35.53 1.75
N ARG A 135 -6.32 -36.63 1.14
CA ARG A 135 -6.57 -36.68 -0.29
C ARG A 135 -7.97 -36.14 -0.60
N ASN A 136 -8.07 -35.17 -1.49
CA ASN A 136 -9.35 -34.62 -1.92
C ASN A 136 -10.02 -35.47 -3.00
N ALA A 137 -11.26 -35.12 -3.36
CA ALA A 137 -12.06 -35.85 -4.35
C ALA A 137 -11.42 -35.89 -5.76
N GLN A 138 -10.55 -34.93 -6.07
CA GLN A 138 -9.80 -34.84 -7.32
C GLN A 138 -8.48 -35.64 -7.27
N GLY A 139 -8.15 -36.24 -6.12
CA GLY A 139 -6.97 -37.07 -5.93
C GLY A 139 -5.71 -36.29 -5.55
N TYR A 140 -5.79 -34.99 -5.31
CA TYR A 140 -4.68 -34.16 -4.84
C TYR A 140 -4.57 -34.18 -3.32
N TRP A 141 -3.36 -33.94 -2.81
CA TRP A 141 -3.10 -33.83 -1.39
C TRP A 141 -3.35 -32.41 -0.90
N GLU A 142 -4.13 -32.27 0.15
CA GLU A 142 -4.50 -31.00 0.76
C GLU A 142 -4.08 -30.99 2.22
N TYR A 143 -3.47 -29.87 2.64
CA TYR A 143 -3.08 -29.68 4.02
C TYR A 143 -4.31 -29.58 4.91
N GLU A 144 -4.38 -30.43 5.93
CA GLU A 144 -5.51 -30.50 6.84
C GLU A 144 -5.22 -29.73 8.14
N SER A 145 -4.09 -30.06 8.79
CA SER A 145 -3.74 -29.51 10.11
C SER A 145 -2.29 -29.79 10.48
N PHE A 146 -1.87 -29.24 11.63
CA PHE A 146 -0.62 -29.59 12.29
C PHE A 146 -0.83 -29.93 13.76
N VAL A 147 0.13 -30.65 14.34
CA VAL A 147 0.29 -30.89 15.78
C VAL A 147 1.71 -30.58 16.20
#